data_AF-A0AB74F5T8-F1
#
_entry.id   AF-A0AB74F5T8-F1
#
_cell.length_a   1.000
_cell.length_b   1.000
_cell.length_c   1.000
_cell.angle_alpha   90.00
_cell.angle_beta   90.00
_cell.angle_gamma   90.00
#
_symmetry.space_group_name_H-M   'P 1'
#
loop_
_entity.id
_entity.type
_entity.pdbx_description
1 polymer ?
#
loop_
_entity_poly.entity_id
_entity_poly.type
_entity_poly.pdbx_seq_one_letter_code
_entity_poly.pdbx_strand_id
1 'polypeptide(L)' 'MQIEDYNSKLPSAINRIIDEKGLKQRAVAQKANLSPRELNAMLNGRKIIKPCDVVAISQALGVKPGDLFKEFDLLE' A
#
# COMPACT_ATOMS: atom_id res chain seq x y z
N MET A 1 1.01 21.42 0.62
CA MET A 1 0.81 19.96 0.56
C MET A 1 2.12 19.31 0.20
N GLN A 2 2.55 18.35 1.01
CA GLN A 2 3.62 17.42 0.69
C GLN A 2 3.05 16.20 -0.06
N ILE A 3 3.90 15.39 -0.70
CA ILE A 3 3.44 14.21 -1.45
C ILE A 3 2.70 13.21 -0.53
N GLU A 4 3.14 13.09 0.72
CA GLU A 4 2.51 12.25 1.74
C GLU A 4 1.03 12.61 2.01
N ASP A 5 0.68 13.89 1.93
CA ASP A 5 -0.69 14.36 2.16
C ASP A 5 -1.69 13.75 1.14
N TYR A 6 -1.24 13.46 -0.08
CA TYR A 6 -2.07 12.84 -1.12
C TYR A 6 -2.31 11.35 -0.89
N ASN A 7 -1.38 10.67 -0.23
CA ASN A 7 -1.48 9.24 0.02
C ASN A 7 -2.32 8.93 1.27
N SER A 8 -2.53 9.91 2.16
CA SER A 8 -3.33 9.75 3.38
C SER A 8 -2.90 8.48 4.15
N LYS A 9 -3.85 7.62 4.54
CA LYS A 9 -3.59 6.39 5.30
C LYS A 9 -3.11 5.19 4.45
N LEU A 10 -3.11 5.28 3.11
CA LEU A 10 -2.77 4.14 2.22
C LEU A 10 -1.43 3.47 2.54
N PRO A 11 -0.32 4.21 2.74
CA PRO A 11 0.97 3.60 3.06
C PRO A 11 0.94 2.73 4.31
N SER A 12 0.29 3.23 5.38
CA SER A 12 0.15 2.51 6.64
C SER A 12 -0.71 1.25 6.50
N ALA A 13 -1.81 1.33 5.75
CA ALA A 13 -2.68 0.18 5.49
C ALA A 13 -1.95 -0.91 4.69
N ILE A 14 -1.17 -0.53 3.68
CA ILE A 14 -0.38 -1.48 2.88
C ILE A 14 0.69 -2.16 3.75
N ASN A 15 1.47 -1.40 4.52
CA ASN A 15 2.48 -1.98 5.42
C ASN A 15 1.87 -2.94 6.43
N ARG A 16 0.76 -2.56 7.06
CA ARG A 16 0.04 -3.43 7.99
C ARG A 16 -0.37 -4.76 7.37
N ILE A 17 -0.96 -4.74 6.16
CA ILE A 17 -1.39 -5.98 5.48
C ILE A 17 -0.18 -6.83 5.07
N ILE A 18 0.93 -6.21 4.70
CA ILE A 18 2.20 -6.91 4.43
C ILE A 18 2.65 -7.67 5.68
N ASP A 19 2.65 -7.01 6.83
CA ASP A 19 3.08 -7.59 8.11
C ASP A 19 2.13 -8.69 8.59
N GLU A 20 0.81 -8.44 8.56
CA GLU A 20 -0.22 -9.42 8.95
C GLU A 20 -0.17 -10.70 8.12
N LYS A 21 0.20 -10.60 6.84
CA LYS A 21 0.33 -11.75 5.94
C LYS A 21 1.75 -12.33 5.90
N GLY A 22 2.71 -11.77 6.65
CA GLY A 22 4.11 -12.21 6.64
C GLY A 22 4.78 -12.09 5.27
N LEU A 23 4.34 -11.13 4.44
CA LEU A 23 4.85 -10.94 3.09
C LEU A 23 6.12 -10.09 3.09
N LYS A 24 7.00 -10.33 2.12
CA LYS A 24 8.14 -9.43 1.88
C LYS A 24 7.70 -8.28 0.97
N GLN A 25 7.93 -7.02 1.37
CA GLN A 25 7.62 -5.83 0.55
C GLN A 25 8.18 -5.94 -0.88
N ARG A 26 9.39 -6.51 -1.04
CA ARG A 26 10.00 -6.75 -2.36
C ARG A 26 9.19 -7.71 -3.23
N ALA A 27 8.61 -8.75 -2.64
CA ALA A 27 7.78 -9.72 -3.35
C ALA A 27 6.43 -9.10 -3.75
N VAL A 28 5.84 -8.27 -2.88
CA VAL A 28 4.62 -7.52 -3.19
C VAL A 28 4.84 -6.55 -4.35
N ALA A 29 5.95 -5.82 -4.35
CA ALA A 29 6.30 -4.93 -5.46
C ALA A 29 6.37 -5.69 -6.79
N GLN A 30 7.12 -6.80 -6.84
CA GLN A 30 7.26 -7.61 -8.04
C GLN A 30 5.92 -8.15 -8.53
N LYS A 31 5.06 -8.63 -7.63
CA LYS A 31 3.73 -9.14 -7.97
C LYS A 31 2.78 -8.03 -8.43
N ALA A 32 2.98 -6.80 -7.98
CA ALA A 32 2.26 -5.61 -8.44
C ALA A 32 2.85 -5.00 -9.73
N ASN A 33 3.84 -5.65 -10.36
CA ASN A 33 4.59 -5.11 -11.50
C ASN A 33 5.25 -3.74 -11.23
N LEU A 34 5.72 -3.54 -9.99
CA LEU A 34 6.45 -2.36 -9.52
C LEU A 34 7.89 -2.75 -9.18
N SER A 35 8.83 -1.82 -9.33
CA SER A 35 10.15 -2.02 -8.73
C SER A 35 10.06 -1.92 -7.18
N PRO A 36 10.89 -2.65 -6.42
CA PRO A 36 10.93 -2.51 -4.97
C PRO A 36 11.22 -1.08 -4.49
N ARG A 37 11.99 -0.32 -5.28
CA ARG A 37 12.30 1.09 -5.00
C ARG A 37 11.07 1.98 -5.16
N GLU A 38 10.24 1.73 -6.16
CA GLU A 38 9.00 2.49 -6.36
C GLU A 38 8.00 2.26 -5.25
N LEU A 39 7.76 0.99 -4.88
CA LEU A 39 6.87 0.69 -3.77
C LEU A 39 7.41 1.31 -2.47
N ASN A 40 8.73 1.21 -2.21
CA ASN A 40 9.33 1.87 -1.05
C ASN A 40 9.18 3.41 -1.09
N ALA A 41 9.28 4.05 -2.25
CA ALA A 41 9.07 5.49 -2.39
C ALA A 41 7.60 5.88 -2.10
N MET A 42 6.65 5.09 -2.60
CA MET A 42 5.21 5.26 -2.34
C MET A 42 4.90 5.16 -0.84
N LEU A 43 5.45 4.14 -0.17
CA LEU A 43 5.19 3.87 1.24
C LEU A 43 5.85 4.88 2.19
N ASN A 44 6.85 5.63 1.73
CA ASN A 44 7.56 6.64 2.51
C ASN A 44 7.23 8.08 2.04
N GLY A 45 6.06 8.29 1.42
CA GLY A 45 5.59 9.63 1.08
C GLY A 45 6.40 10.36 -0.02
N ARG A 46 7.25 9.65 -0.77
CA ARG A 46 8.10 10.24 -1.84
C ARG A 46 7.51 10.06 -3.24
N LYS A 47 6.43 9.29 -3.38
CA LYS A 47 5.71 9.06 -4.64
C LYS A 47 4.21 8.92 -4.35
N ILE A 48 3.37 9.53 -5.19
CA ILE A 48 1.91 9.38 -5.10
C ILE A 48 1.53 7.95 -5.50
N ILE A 49 0.64 7.32 -4.73
CA ILE A 49 0.00 6.04 -5.06
C ILE A 49 -1.19 6.34 -5.99
N LYS A 50 -1.06 6.00 -7.27
CA LYS A 50 -2.12 6.23 -8.26
C LYS A 50 -3.22 5.17 -8.13
N PRO A 51 -4.44 5.43 -8.65
CA PRO A 51 -5.51 4.43 -8.65
C PRO A 51 -5.13 3.08 -9.28
N CYS A 52 -4.31 3.09 -10.34
CA CYS A 52 -3.78 1.87 -10.95
C CYS A 52 -2.85 1.09 -9.99
N ASP A 53 -2.05 1.82 -9.20
CA ASP A 53 -1.15 1.22 -8.21
C ASP A 53 -1.96 0.59 -7.08
N VAL A 54 -3.05 1.22 -6.64
CA VAL A 54 -3.98 0.67 -5.64
C VAL A 54 -4.53 -0.69 -6.09
N VAL A 55 -5.00 -0.78 -7.35
CA VAL A 55 -5.50 -2.04 -7.90
C VAL A 55 -4.39 -3.10 -7.94
N ALA A 56 -3.22 -2.76 -8.49
CA ALA A 56 -2.10 -3.70 -8.61
C ALA A 56 -1.60 -4.19 -7.24
N ILE A 57 -1.45 -3.28 -6.27
CA ILE A 57 -1.01 -3.61 -4.91
C ILE A 57 -2.07 -4.46 -4.19
N SER A 58 -3.37 -4.13 -4.32
CA SER A 58 -4.43 -4.94 -3.70
C SER A 58 -4.44 -6.39 -4.23
N GLN A 59 -4.24 -6.58 -5.53
CA GLN A 59 -4.12 -7.91 -6.16
C GLN A 59 -2.86 -8.63 -5.69
N ALA A 60 -1.74 -7.93 -5.58
CA ALA A 60 -0.49 -8.49 -5.06
C ALA A 60 -0.65 -8.99 -3.62
N LEU A 61 -1.32 -8.20 -2.79
CA LEU A 61 -1.65 -8.52 -1.39
C LEU A 61 -2.77 -9.57 -1.26
N GLY A 62 -3.55 -9.83 -2.32
CA GLY A 62 -4.70 -10.74 -2.25
C GLY A 62 -5.82 -10.21 -1.36
N VAL A 63 -6.17 -8.93 -1.53
CA VAL A 63 -7.29 -8.24 -0.86
C VAL A 63 -8.09 -7.46 -1.90
N LYS A 64 -9.29 -6.97 -1.56
CA LYS A 64 -10.03 -6.05 -2.44
C LYS A 64 -9.44 -4.63 -2.31
N PRO A 65 -9.50 -3.79 -3.37
CA PRO A 65 -9.04 -2.40 -3.28
C PRO A 65 -9.64 -1.63 -2.10
N GLY A 66 -10.93 -1.84 -1.80
CA GLY A 66 -11.61 -1.22 -0.67
C GLY A 66 -11.03 -1.58 0.70
N ASP A 67 -10.38 -2.74 0.84
CA ASP A 67 -9.73 -3.15 2.10
C ASP A 67 -8.51 -2.27 2.43
N LEU A 68 -7.93 -1.59 1.45
CA LEU A 68 -6.83 -0.63 1.64
C LEU A 68 -7.30 0.71 2.22
N PHE A 69 -8.61 0.98 2.20
CA PHE A 69 -9.21 2.24 2.66
C PHE A 69 -10.09 2.09 3.90
N LYS A 70 -10.26 0.88 4.42
CA LYS A 70 -11.05 0.67 5.63
C LYS A 70 -10.38 1.40 6.79
N GLU A 71 -11.14 2.29 7.44
CA GLU A 71 -10.76 2.75 8.76
C GLU A 71 -10.86 1.56 9.71
N PHE A 72 -9.80 1.32 10.45
CA PHE A 72 -9.90 0.45 11.61
C PHE A 72 -10.58 1.30 12.67
N ASP A 73 -11.89 1.09 12.85
CA ASP A 73 -12.53 1.40 14.11
C ASP A 73 -11.76 0.60 15.16
N LEU A 74 -10.87 1.27 15.89
CA LEU A 74 -10.44 0.78 17.19
C LEU A 74 -11.75 0.65 17.98
N LEU A 75 -12.18 -0.58 18.23
CA LEU A 75 -13.24 -0.85 19.19
C LEU A 75 -12.78 -0.24 20.52
N GLU A 76 -13.33 0.93 20.85
CA GLU A 76 -13.44 1.41 22.24
C GLU A 76 -14.46 0.55 23.01
#